data_AF-A0A7S2UY29-F1
#
_entry.id   AF-A0A7S2UY29-F1
#
_cell.length_a   1.000
_cell.length_b   1.000
_cell.length_c   1.000
_cell.angle_alpha   90.00
_cell.angle_beta   90.00
_cell.angle_gamma   90.00
#
_symmetry.space_group_name_H-M   'P 1'
#
loop_
_entity.id
_entity.type
_entity.pdbx_description
1 polymer ?
#
loop_
_entity_poly.entity_id
_entity_poly.type
_entity_poly.pdbx_seq_one_letter_code
_entity_poly.pdbx_strand_id
1 'polypeptide(L)'
;FAELSQTARSFTQLFSPNGNLLHPFQGLDASSFHVVRGWDDTDLRFVTPRVVLALCSHLEALGHPFDLSIADVQTQDSLLAAIKRLCIFMAEKDDAVKDSVCQLSIGGSMPDAGVDSSLTLTTGSLEDEILSSLAIKPTHALVEDLFHKKQMSIAAEIGDAVSEMSISSLTKEKSRLGSKEHLAQRVEDLKRAADSPMTHEVTVTTNLGAARISGEWYRDYGRHLTNDQLALVLSGLDVEFSDRHLTVVVSKVAKQPKKVVDTVTSMYGRNDHRIKNVVIKDPNRMIGFDTLKQGLARAGRDGLTAVVTGVIDDHLLQLFRPGSKTSIPSMDQIINSSAPPSARFESIRILSTNILADVFVQEELHRFKTSAHFGLSPVPTCVAYDESLSYSGDAAIPSPL
;
A
#
# COMPACT_ATOMS: atom_id res chain seq x y z
N PHE A 1 12.70 -23.10 -21.11
CA PHE A 1 12.51 -21.96 -20.20
C PHE A 1 11.13 -22.11 -19.61
N ALA A 2 11.04 -22.62 -18.38
CA ALA A 2 9.77 -22.94 -17.74
C ALA A 2 8.95 -21.65 -17.56
N GLU A 3 7.67 -21.71 -17.94
CA GLU A 3 6.70 -20.64 -17.74
C GLU A 3 6.72 -20.21 -16.27
N LEU A 4 7.01 -18.93 -16.06
CA LEU A 4 6.92 -18.27 -14.76
C LEU A 4 5.53 -18.55 -14.17
N SER A 5 5.52 -19.33 -13.09
CA SER A 5 4.37 -19.55 -12.23
C SER A 5 3.67 -18.22 -11.94
N GLN A 6 2.46 -18.04 -12.48
CA GLN A 6 1.58 -16.88 -12.25
C GLN A 6 0.93 -16.92 -10.86
N THR A 7 1.72 -17.10 -9.80
CA THR A 7 1.25 -16.94 -8.43
C THR A 7 2.13 -15.91 -7.71
N ALA A 8 1.61 -14.69 -7.59
CA ALA A 8 2.24 -13.51 -6.98
C ALA A 8 2.39 -13.62 -5.45
N ARG A 9 2.97 -14.72 -4.96
CA ARG A 9 3.00 -15.09 -3.55
C ARG A 9 4.42 -14.91 -2.98
N SER A 10 4.95 -13.70 -2.90
CA SER A 10 6.32 -13.47 -2.38
C SER A 10 6.48 -13.81 -0.89
N PHE A 11 7.71 -14.10 -0.45
CA PHE A 11 8.08 -14.14 0.97
C PHE A 11 8.20 -12.72 1.52
N THR A 12 7.82 -12.51 2.79
CA THR A 12 7.98 -11.19 3.44
C THR A 12 9.03 -11.28 4.53
N GLN A 13 10.12 -10.53 4.36
CA GLN A 13 11.12 -10.33 5.40
C GLN A 13 10.68 -9.22 6.34
N LEU A 14 10.53 -9.57 7.63
CA LEU A 14 10.12 -8.63 8.67
C LEU A 14 11.30 -7.84 9.21
N PHE A 15 11.09 -6.55 9.46
CA PHE A 15 12.03 -5.64 10.10
C PHE A 15 11.32 -4.79 11.16
N SER A 16 12.04 -4.47 12.23
CA SER A 16 11.62 -3.45 13.19
C SER A 16 11.77 -2.03 12.58
N PRO A 17 11.14 -0.99 13.15
CA PRO A 17 11.35 0.40 12.70
C PRO A 17 12.81 0.86 12.78
N ASN A 18 13.61 0.23 13.64
CA ASN A 18 15.04 0.50 13.79
C ASN A 18 15.91 -0.26 12.76
N GLY A 19 15.30 -1.02 11.85
CA GLY A 19 15.99 -1.76 10.79
C GLY A 19 16.54 -3.13 11.21
N ASN A 20 16.25 -3.59 12.44
CA ASN A 20 16.63 -4.93 12.88
C ASN A 20 15.74 -5.99 12.22
N LEU A 21 16.34 -7.07 11.75
CA LEU A 21 15.65 -8.21 11.17
C LEU A 21 14.82 -8.94 12.23
N LEU A 22 13.56 -9.21 11.91
CA LEU A 22 12.62 -9.93 12.76
C LEU A 22 12.19 -11.26 12.13
N HIS A 23 11.67 -12.17 12.95
CA HIS A 23 11.03 -13.40 12.49
C HIS A 23 9.80 -13.75 13.33
N PRO A 24 8.79 -14.45 12.77
CA PRO A 24 7.51 -14.64 13.44
C PRO A 24 7.61 -15.39 14.77
N PHE A 25 8.60 -16.29 14.93
CA PHE A 25 8.82 -17.01 16.19
C PHE A 25 9.19 -16.11 17.39
N GLN A 26 9.73 -14.90 17.17
CA GLN A 26 10.04 -13.95 18.26
C GLN A 26 8.79 -13.47 19.00
N GLY A 27 7.63 -13.56 18.36
CA GLY A 27 6.35 -13.26 18.98
C GLY A 27 5.87 -14.34 19.95
N LEU A 28 6.52 -15.50 20.00
CA LEU A 28 6.07 -16.69 20.75
C LEU A 28 6.91 -16.93 22.01
N ASP A 29 6.50 -17.94 22.77
CA ASP A 29 7.20 -18.55 23.89
C ASP A 29 6.95 -20.07 23.87
N ALA A 30 7.66 -20.84 24.69
CA ALA A 30 7.47 -22.30 24.74
C ALA A 30 6.01 -22.73 24.96
N SER A 31 5.25 -21.98 25.75
CA SER A 31 3.84 -22.29 26.06
C SER A 31 2.91 -22.11 24.85
N SER A 32 3.22 -21.14 23.99
CA SER A 32 2.43 -20.78 22.80
C SER A 32 2.95 -21.40 21.50
N PHE A 33 4.14 -21.99 21.51
CA PHE A 33 4.82 -22.50 20.32
C PHE A 33 4.00 -23.55 19.55
N HIS A 34 3.13 -24.31 20.22
CA HIS A 34 2.29 -25.32 19.59
C HIS A 34 1.43 -24.80 18.43
N VAL A 35 1.14 -23.49 18.38
CA VAL A 35 0.38 -22.83 17.31
C VAL A 35 1.04 -22.91 15.95
N VAL A 36 2.37 -23.01 15.87
CA VAL A 36 3.09 -23.07 14.58
C VAL A 36 2.68 -24.28 13.73
N ARG A 37 2.08 -25.31 14.34
CA ARG A 37 1.51 -26.48 13.63
C ARG A 37 0.25 -26.16 12.83
N GLY A 38 -0.47 -25.12 13.24
CA GLY A 38 -1.70 -24.65 12.60
C GLY A 38 -1.49 -23.55 11.57
N TRP A 39 -0.25 -23.08 11.39
CA TRP A 39 0.08 -22.04 10.42
C TRP A 39 -0.17 -22.48 8.97
N ASP A 40 -0.76 -21.58 8.20
CA ASP A 40 -1.06 -21.76 6.79
C ASP A 40 0.09 -21.25 5.89
N ASP A 41 -0.02 -21.46 4.58
CA ASP A 41 1.00 -21.00 3.62
C ASP A 41 1.26 -19.50 3.64
N THR A 42 0.35 -18.68 4.18
CA THR A 42 0.53 -17.24 4.34
C THR A 42 1.39 -16.94 5.55
N ASP A 43 1.15 -17.63 6.67
CA ASP A 43 1.99 -17.54 7.88
C ASP A 43 3.43 -17.96 7.59
N LEU A 44 3.60 -19.06 6.86
CA LEU A 44 4.91 -19.63 6.55
C LEU A 44 5.75 -18.71 5.64
N ARG A 45 5.13 -17.77 4.91
CA ARG A 45 5.86 -16.80 4.07
C ARG A 45 6.61 -15.72 4.84
N PHE A 46 6.37 -15.58 6.14
CA PHE A 46 7.19 -14.74 7.01
C PHE A 46 8.48 -15.43 7.46
N VAL A 47 8.61 -16.74 7.18
CA VAL A 47 9.83 -17.53 7.42
C VAL A 47 10.63 -17.57 6.11
N THR A 48 11.35 -16.49 5.82
CA THR A 48 12.13 -16.37 4.58
C THR A 48 13.30 -17.37 4.53
N PRO A 49 13.94 -17.60 3.35
CA PRO A 49 15.13 -18.45 3.27
C PRO A 49 16.23 -18.08 4.28
N ARG A 50 16.42 -16.78 4.54
CA ARG A 50 17.39 -16.29 5.53
C ARG A 50 17.03 -16.74 6.94
N VAL A 51 15.75 -16.71 7.29
CA VAL A 51 15.24 -17.19 8.58
C VAL A 51 15.41 -18.69 8.70
N VAL A 52 15.07 -19.45 7.65
CA VAL A 52 15.25 -20.91 7.62
C VAL A 52 16.71 -21.30 7.90
N LEU A 53 17.65 -20.69 7.19
CA LEU A 53 19.08 -20.99 7.38
C LEU A 53 19.54 -20.66 8.80
N ALA A 54 19.13 -19.52 9.35
CA ALA A 54 19.47 -19.14 10.72
C ALA A 54 18.93 -20.13 11.75
N LEU A 55 17.68 -20.59 11.57
CA LEU A 55 17.06 -21.59 12.44
C LEU A 55 17.76 -22.94 12.35
N CYS A 56 18.08 -23.41 11.14
CA CYS A 56 18.79 -24.68 10.96
C CYS A 56 20.17 -24.65 11.64
N SER A 57 20.96 -23.58 11.44
CA SER A 57 22.26 -23.44 12.10
C SER A 57 22.14 -23.35 13.62
N HIS A 58 21.12 -22.66 14.12
CA HIS A 58 20.87 -22.57 15.56
C HIS A 58 20.50 -23.94 16.16
N LEU A 59 19.59 -24.67 15.52
CA LEU A 59 19.19 -26.00 15.94
C LEU A 59 20.34 -27.01 15.87
N GLU A 60 21.20 -26.92 14.86
CA GLU A 60 22.42 -27.73 14.77
C GLU A 60 23.37 -27.46 15.95
N ALA A 61 23.58 -26.19 16.31
CA ALA A 61 24.39 -25.82 17.47
C ALA A 61 23.82 -26.33 18.80
N LEU A 62 22.49 -26.51 18.88
CA LEU A 62 21.80 -27.13 20.02
C LEU A 62 21.78 -28.67 19.98
N GLY A 63 22.39 -29.30 18.96
CA GLY A 63 22.40 -30.77 18.82
C GLY A 63 21.12 -31.35 18.20
N HIS A 64 20.32 -30.53 17.53
CA HIS A 64 19.07 -30.92 16.89
C HIS A 64 19.07 -30.57 15.38
N PRO A 65 19.99 -31.12 14.57
CA PRO A 65 20.09 -30.76 13.16
C PRO A 65 18.78 -31.06 12.42
N PHE A 66 18.36 -30.13 11.58
CA PHE A 66 17.23 -30.30 10.66
C PHE A 66 17.77 -30.55 9.25
N ASP A 67 17.37 -31.66 8.65
CA ASP A 67 17.83 -32.04 7.31
C ASP A 67 17.08 -31.24 6.23
N LEU A 68 17.80 -30.30 5.61
CA LEU A 68 17.31 -29.48 4.51
C LEU A 68 18.03 -29.90 3.22
N SER A 69 17.26 -30.39 2.25
CA SER A 69 17.81 -30.86 0.97
C SER A 69 17.83 -29.77 -0.10
N ILE A 70 18.58 -30.00 -1.18
CA ILE A 70 18.54 -29.12 -2.36
C ILE A 70 17.12 -29.05 -2.95
N ALA A 71 16.39 -30.17 -2.96
CA ALA A 71 15.03 -30.23 -3.50
C ALA A 71 14.06 -29.30 -2.73
N ASP A 72 14.31 -29.09 -1.44
CA ASP A 72 13.49 -28.24 -0.59
C ASP A 72 13.61 -26.75 -0.94
N VAL A 73 14.69 -26.32 -1.59
CA VAL A 73 14.95 -24.91 -1.91
C VAL A 73 14.82 -24.59 -3.40
N GLN A 74 14.38 -25.55 -4.22
CA GLN A 74 14.26 -25.38 -5.67
C GLN A 74 13.09 -24.48 -6.09
N THR A 75 11.98 -24.54 -5.34
CA THR A 75 10.76 -23.79 -5.64
C THR A 75 10.21 -23.20 -4.36
N GLN A 76 9.36 -22.18 -4.50
CA GLN A 76 8.64 -21.61 -3.37
C GLN A 76 7.78 -22.66 -2.65
N ASP A 77 7.05 -23.50 -3.38
CA ASP A 77 6.16 -24.50 -2.80
C ASP A 77 6.96 -25.58 -2.05
N SER A 78 8.09 -26.02 -2.62
CA SER A 78 9.03 -26.91 -1.95
C SER A 78 9.54 -26.29 -0.64
N LEU A 79 9.86 -25.00 -0.66
CA LEU A 79 10.38 -24.30 0.52
C LEU A 79 9.30 -24.14 1.59
N LEU A 80 8.06 -23.79 1.22
CA LEU A 80 6.94 -23.73 2.16
C LEU A 80 6.67 -25.10 2.80
N ALA A 81 6.75 -26.19 2.02
CA ALA A 81 6.64 -27.54 2.55
C ALA A 81 7.77 -27.84 3.55
N ALA A 82 9.01 -27.44 3.25
CA ALA A 82 10.15 -27.61 4.14
C ALA A 82 10.02 -26.79 5.44
N ILE A 83 9.56 -25.53 5.34
CA ILE A 83 9.27 -24.68 6.50
C ILE A 83 8.22 -25.34 7.39
N LYS A 84 7.15 -25.90 6.80
CA LYS A 84 6.12 -26.62 7.56
C LYS A 84 6.71 -27.81 8.32
N ARG A 85 7.59 -28.60 7.69
CA ARG A 85 8.31 -29.70 8.36
C ARG A 85 9.21 -29.18 9.49
N LEU A 86 9.91 -28.06 9.27
CA LEU A 86 10.74 -27.42 10.29
C LEU A 86 9.91 -26.96 11.49
N CYS A 87 8.74 -26.33 11.27
CA CYS A 87 7.81 -25.93 12.33
C CYS A 87 7.35 -27.12 13.17
N ILE A 88 6.99 -28.25 12.53
CA ILE A 88 6.60 -29.48 13.22
C ILE A 88 7.76 -30.02 14.04
N PHE A 89 8.96 -30.10 13.46
CA PHE A 89 10.17 -30.56 14.11
C PHE A 89 10.52 -29.74 15.36
N MET A 90 10.44 -28.41 15.28
CA MET A 90 10.69 -27.52 16.43
C MET A 90 9.61 -27.67 17.52
N ALA A 91 8.35 -27.84 17.12
CA ALA A 91 7.24 -27.97 18.07
C ALA A 91 7.30 -29.26 18.91
N GLU A 92 8.06 -30.27 18.48
CA GLU A 92 8.29 -31.54 19.21
C GLU A 92 9.47 -31.47 20.18
N LYS A 93 10.23 -30.36 20.19
CA LYS A 93 11.37 -30.19 21.10
C LYS A 93 10.92 -29.84 22.52
N ASP A 94 11.87 -29.88 23.45
CA ASP A 94 11.64 -29.38 24.80
C ASP A 94 11.48 -27.85 24.81
N ASP A 95 11.05 -27.33 25.96
CA ASP A 95 10.74 -25.91 26.11
C ASP A 95 12.00 -25.03 26.05
N ALA A 96 13.16 -25.55 26.46
CA ALA A 96 14.42 -24.81 26.38
C ALA A 96 14.83 -24.53 24.94
N VAL A 97 14.67 -25.52 24.05
CA VAL A 97 14.93 -25.34 22.61
C VAL A 97 13.93 -24.35 22.00
N LYS A 98 12.64 -24.44 22.34
CA LYS A 98 11.61 -23.52 21.83
C LYS A 98 11.88 -22.09 22.27
N ASP A 99 12.18 -21.86 23.54
CA ASP A 99 12.50 -20.52 24.05
C ASP A 99 13.76 -19.97 23.40
N SER A 100 14.77 -20.81 23.18
CA SER A 100 15.99 -20.41 22.48
C SER A 100 15.72 -19.98 21.03
N VAL A 101 14.83 -20.70 20.32
CA VAL A 101 14.37 -20.30 18.97
C VAL A 101 13.62 -18.97 19.02
N CYS A 102 12.75 -18.75 20.01
CA CYS A 102 12.00 -17.50 20.14
C CYS A 102 12.91 -16.30 20.44
N GLN A 103 14.03 -16.52 21.11
CA GLN A 103 15.02 -15.47 21.45
C GLN A 103 16.10 -15.27 20.38
N LEU A 104 16.08 -16.07 19.30
CA LEU A 104 17.09 -15.99 18.25
C LEU A 104 17.10 -14.59 17.63
N SER A 105 18.27 -13.96 17.58
CA SER A 105 18.48 -12.72 16.84
C SER A 105 19.19 -13.05 15.53
N ILE A 106 18.58 -12.68 14.42
CA ILE A 106 19.14 -12.93 13.10
C ILE A 106 19.81 -11.63 12.63
N GLY A 107 21.12 -11.68 12.40
CA GLY A 107 21.84 -10.52 11.86
C GLY A 107 21.36 -10.20 10.44
N GLY A 108 21.18 -8.93 10.12
CA GLY A 108 20.87 -8.43 8.77
C GLY A 108 20.38 -6.99 8.79
N SER A 109 20.81 -6.21 7.82
CA SER A 109 20.28 -4.86 7.59
C SER A 109 19.08 -4.93 6.66
N MET A 110 18.11 -4.05 6.87
CA MET A 110 17.07 -3.79 5.88
C MET A 110 17.74 -3.47 4.54
N PRO A 111 17.35 -4.14 3.43
CA PRO A 111 17.81 -3.74 2.11
C PRO A 111 17.52 -2.25 1.94
N ASP A 112 18.39 -1.55 1.22
CA ASP A 112 18.11 -0.19 0.74
C ASP A 112 17.04 -0.32 -0.37
N ALA A 113 15.86 -0.75 0.04
CA ALA A 113 14.75 -0.97 -0.84
C ALA A 113 14.27 0.44 -1.15
N GLY A 114 14.71 0.93 -2.31
CA GLY A 114 14.57 2.31 -2.74
C GLY A 114 13.34 2.96 -2.14
N VAL A 115 13.56 4.05 -1.42
CA VAL A 115 12.55 4.83 -0.69
C VAL A 115 11.35 5.20 -1.59
N ASP A 116 11.50 5.06 -2.90
CA ASP A 116 10.53 5.36 -3.97
C ASP A 116 9.54 4.21 -4.31
N SER A 117 9.35 3.23 -3.42
CA SER A 117 8.46 2.07 -3.64
C SER A 117 7.78 1.55 -2.36
N SER A 118 7.44 2.44 -1.42
CA SER A 118 6.83 2.07 -0.13
C SER A 118 5.32 2.33 -0.06
N LEU A 119 4.57 1.38 0.51
CA LEU A 119 3.21 1.54 0.99
C LEU A 119 3.23 1.73 2.52
N THR A 120 2.75 2.87 2.99
CA THR A 120 2.49 3.11 4.42
C THR A 120 1.01 2.89 4.69
N LEU A 121 0.70 1.94 5.55
CA LEU A 121 -0.66 1.69 6.03
C LEU A 121 -0.85 2.36 7.38
N THR A 122 -1.89 3.17 7.50
CA THR A 122 -2.30 3.82 8.75
C THR A 122 -3.74 3.45 9.11
N THR A 123 -4.08 3.51 10.39
CA THR A 123 -5.47 3.43 10.88
C THR A 123 -5.93 4.72 11.55
N GLY A 124 -5.04 5.73 11.59
CA GLY A 124 -5.32 7.09 12.07
C GLY A 124 -5.91 7.99 10.98
N SER A 125 -5.93 9.31 11.23
CA SER A 125 -6.25 10.28 10.18
C SER A 125 -5.20 10.19 9.08
N LEU A 126 -5.66 9.90 7.85
CA LEU A 126 -4.81 9.86 6.68
C LEU A 126 -4.12 11.22 6.47
N GLU A 127 -4.85 12.30 6.76
CA GLU A 127 -4.36 13.67 6.69
C GLU A 127 -3.17 13.90 7.65
N ASP A 128 -3.31 13.54 8.92
CA ASP A 128 -2.26 13.71 9.92
C ASP A 128 -1.01 12.88 9.58
N GLU A 129 -1.20 11.67 9.06
CA GLU A 129 -0.10 10.79 8.63
C GLU A 129 0.66 11.37 7.42
N ILE A 130 -0.07 11.92 6.44
CA ILE A 130 0.56 12.59 5.29
C ILE A 130 1.33 13.82 5.76
N LEU A 131 0.72 14.65 6.62
CA LEU A 131 1.34 15.88 7.10
C LEU A 131 2.60 15.63 7.94
N SER A 132 2.59 14.58 8.76
CA SER A 132 3.76 14.18 9.57
C SER A 132 4.84 13.50 8.73
N SER A 133 4.46 12.84 7.62
CA SER A 133 5.39 12.20 6.70
C SER A 133 6.05 13.16 5.71
N LEU A 134 5.53 14.38 5.53
CA LEU A 134 6.12 15.40 4.68
C LEU A 134 7.35 16.02 5.34
N ALA A 135 8.52 15.86 4.71
CA ALA A 135 9.77 16.48 5.18
C ALA A 135 9.74 18.00 5.07
N ILE A 136 9.09 18.52 4.02
CA ILE A 136 8.83 19.94 3.80
C ILE A 136 7.38 20.07 3.35
N LYS A 137 6.59 20.83 4.12
CA LYS A 137 5.19 21.09 3.80
C LYS A 137 5.09 22.19 2.74
N PRO A 138 4.43 21.94 1.59
CA PRO A 138 4.10 23.01 0.64
C PRO A 138 3.29 24.13 1.31
N THR A 139 3.59 25.38 0.96
CA THR A 139 2.89 26.58 1.47
C THR A 139 2.47 27.48 0.32
N HIS A 140 1.59 28.45 0.59
CA HIS A 140 1.23 29.46 -0.42
C HIS A 140 2.45 30.20 -0.95
N ALA A 141 3.36 30.61 -0.05
CA ALA A 141 4.58 31.32 -0.43
C ALA A 141 5.46 30.50 -1.38
N LEU A 142 5.56 29.17 -1.18
CA LEU A 142 6.28 28.28 -2.10
C LEU A 142 5.61 28.27 -3.48
N VAL A 143 4.28 28.14 -3.54
CA VAL A 143 3.55 28.08 -4.81
C VAL A 143 3.68 29.41 -5.57
N GLU A 144 3.51 30.53 -4.88
CA GLU A 144 3.67 31.87 -5.46
C GLU A 144 5.09 32.09 -5.99
N ASP A 145 6.12 31.70 -5.23
CA ASP A 145 7.52 31.75 -5.67
C ASP A 145 7.77 30.88 -6.90
N LEU A 146 7.17 29.68 -6.99
CA LEU A 146 7.28 28.83 -8.18
C LEU A 146 6.67 29.48 -9.42
N PHE A 147 5.49 30.10 -9.30
CA PHE A 147 4.88 30.84 -10.40
C PHE A 147 5.70 32.08 -10.78
N HIS A 148 6.23 32.80 -9.79
CA HIS A 148 7.10 33.95 -10.05
C HIS A 148 8.38 33.54 -10.78
N LYS A 149 9.05 32.46 -10.32
CA LYS A 149 10.21 31.88 -11.00
C LYS A 149 9.89 31.44 -12.42
N LYS A 150 8.69 30.87 -12.66
CA LYS A 150 8.26 30.49 -14.01
C LYS A 150 8.11 31.72 -14.93
N GLN A 151 7.53 32.80 -14.43
CA GLN A 151 7.43 34.07 -15.18
C GLN A 151 8.80 34.66 -15.48
N MET A 152 9.70 34.70 -14.50
CA MET A 152 11.08 35.16 -14.71
C MET A 152 11.82 34.30 -15.73
N SER A 153 11.64 32.98 -15.70
CA SER A 153 12.23 32.06 -16.69
C SER A 153 11.74 32.35 -18.10
N ILE A 154 10.44 32.60 -18.29
CA ILE A 154 9.89 32.96 -19.61
C ILE A 154 10.48 34.29 -20.09
N ALA A 155 10.59 35.30 -19.21
CA ALA A 155 11.18 36.58 -19.54
C ALA A 155 12.67 36.45 -19.94
N ALA A 156 13.43 35.61 -19.23
CA ALA A 156 14.82 35.30 -19.55
C ALA A 156 14.93 34.59 -20.92
N GLU A 157 14.11 33.59 -21.18
CA GLU A 157 14.10 32.88 -22.47
C GLU A 157 13.76 33.79 -23.66
N ILE A 158 12.86 34.77 -23.46
CA ILE A 158 12.59 35.81 -24.45
C ILE A 158 13.85 36.66 -24.69
N GLY A 159 14.51 37.11 -23.62
CA GLY A 159 15.74 37.90 -23.69
C GLY A 159 16.87 37.17 -24.43
N ASP A 160 17.07 35.88 -24.14
CA ASP A 160 18.07 35.03 -24.79
C ASP A 160 17.75 34.83 -26.27
N ALA A 161 16.50 34.52 -26.62
CA ALA A 161 16.09 34.32 -28.01
C ALA A 161 16.23 35.61 -28.84
N VAL A 162 15.87 36.77 -28.28
CA VAL A 162 16.06 38.08 -28.94
C VAL A 162 17.54 38.44 -29.10
N SER A 163 18.37 38.11 -28.11
CA SER A 163 19.81 38.33 -28.17
C SER A 163 20.47 37.45 -29.26
N GLU A 164 20.11 36.17 -29.32
CA GLU A 164 20.59 35.22 -30.35
C GLU A 164 20.15 35.64 -31.77
N MET A 165 18.92 36.14 -31.92
CA MET A 165 18.43 36.72 -33.19
C MET A 165 19.26 37.94 -33.61
N SER A 166 19.65 38.77 -32.65
CA SER A 166 20.47 39.96 -32.90
C SER A 166 21.90 39.56 -33.30
N ILE A 167 22.52 38.63 -32.58
CA ILE A 167 23.88 38.14 -32.86
C ILE A 167 23.93 37.45 -34.23
N SER A 168 23.02 36.52 -34.52
CA SER A 168 22.99 35.83 -35.82
C SER A 168 22.79 36.78 -37.01
N SER A 169 22.07 37.89 -36.82
CA SER A 169 21.93 38.94 -37.83
C SER A 169 23.21 39.75 -38.07
N LEU A 170 24.05 39.88 -37.03
CA LEU A 170 25.31 40.63 -37.05
C LEU A 170 26.50 39.78 -37.56
N THR A 171 26.59 38.51 -37.15
CA THR A 171 27.74 37.65 -37.45
C THR A 171 27.58 36.79 -38.70
N LYS A 172 26.37 36.69 -39.27
CA LYS A 172 26.01 35.75 -40.37
C LYS A 172 26.30 34.27 -40.04
N GLU A 173 26.56 33.94 -38.78
CA GLU A 173 26.74 32.57 -38.33
C GLU A 173 25.39 31.89 -38.09
N LYS A 174 25.31 30.56 -38.29
CA LYS A 174 24.13 29.79 -37.92
C LYS A 174 23.96 29.85 -36.40
N SER A 175 22.82 30.36 -35.95
CA SER A 175 22.41 30.35 -34.54
C SER A 175 22.48 28.93 -33.97
N ARG A 176 22.90 28.82 -32.71
CA ARG A 176 22.97 27.53 -32.00
C ARG A 176 21.58 27.01 -31.61
N LEU A 177 20.56 27.87 -31.68
CA LEU A 177 19.19 27.64 -31.21
C LEU A 177 18.14 27.52 -32.34
N GLY A 178 18.55 27.57 -33.61
CA GLY A 178 17.69 27.34 -34.78
C GLY A 178 17.72 28.45 -35.82
N SER A 179 16.89 28.33 -36.86
CA SER A 179 16.74 29.39 -37.89
C SER A 179 16.12 30.66 -37.32
N LYS A 180 16.30 31.79 -38.01
CA LYS A 180 15.75 33.10 -37.60
C LYS A 180 14.22 33.06 -37.49
N GLU A 181 13.56 32.37 -38.43
CA GLU A 181 12.11 32.18 -38.43
C GLU A 181 11.66 31.34 -37.23
N HIS A 182 12.42 30.30 -36.86
CA HIS A 182 12.14 29.46 -35.71
C HIS A 182 12.30 30.23 -34.39
N LEU A 183 13.33 31.07 -34.28
CA LEU A 183 13.52 31.93 -33.11
C LEU A 183 12.44 33.01 -32.99
N ALA A 184 12.04 33.63 -34.10
CA ALA A 184 10.95 34.60 -34.11
C ALA A 184 9.62 33.97 -33.68
N GLN A 185 9.31 32.78 -34.18
CA GLN A 185 8.13 32.02 -33.75
C GLN A 185 8.20 31.67 -32.26
N ARG A 186 9.37 31.21 -31.77
CA ARG A 186 9.58 30.90 -30.35
C ARG A 186 9.38 32.13 -29.46
N VAL A 187 9.89 33.30 -29.85
CA VAL A 187 9.68 34.56 -29.09
C VAL A 187 8.19 34.91 -29.04
N GLU A 188 7.48 34.78 -30.15
CA GLU A 188 6.05 35.07 -30.22
C GLU A 188 5.23 34.10 -29.35
N ASP A 189 5.57 32.81 -29.37
CA ASP A 189 4.93 31.80 -28.53
C ASP A 189 5.23 32.03 -27.04
N LEU A 190 6.46 32.41 -26.69
CA LEU A 190 6.85 32.76 -25.31
C LEU A 190 6.17 34.04 -24.82
N LYS A 191 5.99 35.05 -25.68
CA LYS A 191 5.22 36.27 -25.35
C LYS A 191 3.75 35.95 -25.09
N ARG A 192 3.13 35.18 -25.97
CA ARG A 192 1.75 34.69 -25.76
C ARG A 192 1.61 33.89 -24.47
N ALA A 193 2.61 33.07 -24.14
CA ALA A 193 2.66 32.38 -22.86
C ALA A 193 2.82 33.35 -21.68
N ALA A 194 3.70 34.35 -21.76
CA ALA A 194 3.90 35.36 -20.73
C ALA A 194 2.62 36.15 -20.41
N ASP A 195 1.83 36.47 -21.45
CA ASP A 195 0.55 37.17 -21.34
C ASP A 195 -0.57 36.30 -20.72
N SER A 196 -0.34 35.00 -20.55
CA SER A 196 -1.31 34.05 -19.99
C SER A 196 -0.79 33.34 -18.71
N PRO A 197 -0.54 34.04 -17.59
CA PRO A 197 -0.04 33.41 -16.36
C PRO A 197 -0.91 32.27 -15.81
N MET A 198 -2.21 32.29 -16.11
CA MET A 198 -3.16 31.27 -15.66
C MET A 198 -2.92 29.89 -16.30
N THR A 199 -2.29 29.85 -17.47
CA THR A 199 -1.97 28.58 -18.16
C THR A 199 -0.60 28.03 -17.79
N HIS A 200 0.20 28.77 -17.03
CA HIS A 200 1.50 28.30 -16.57
C HIS A 200 1.30 27.10 -15.67
N GLU A 201 2.07 26.04 -15.91
CA GLU A 201 2.14 24.88 -15.03
C GLU A 201 3.42 24.95 -14.20
N VAL A 202 3.29 24.65 -12.91
CA VAL A 202 4.42 24.48 -11.98
C VAL A 202 4.32 23.11 -11.32
N THR A 203 5.48 22.56 -10.95
CA THR A 203 5.56 21.27 -10.26
C THR A 203 6.05 21.48 -8.84
N VAL A 204 5.25 21.04 -7.87
CA VAL A 204 5.62 20.92 -6.47
C VAL A 204 6.13 19.50 -6.23
N THR A 205 7.36 19.38 -5.73
CA THR A 205 7.99 18.08 -5.46
C THR A 205 8.17 17.91 -3.95
N THR A 206 7.76 16.76 -3.43
CA THR A 206 7.91 16.37 -2.03
C THR A 206 8.66 15.03 -1.93
N ASN A 207 8.91 14.56 -0.70
CA ASN A 207 9.42 13.22 -0.43
C ASN A 207 8.36 12.09 -0.64
N LEU A 208 7.11 12.44 -0.90
CA LEU A 208 6.00 11.50 -1.14
C LEU A 208 5.64 11.38 -2.63
N GLY A 209 5.89 12.42 -3.42
CA GLY A 209 5.58 12.45 -4.85
C GLY A 209 5.81 13.82 -5.48
N ALA A 210 5.21 14.03 -6.64
CA ALA A 210 5.12 15.33 -7.28
C ALA A 210 3.68 15.66 -7.69
N ALA A 211 3.34 16.94 -7.61
CA ALA A 211 2.04 17.49 -7.98
C ALA A 211 2.26 18.62 -9.00
N ARG A 212 1.56 18.56 -10.13
CA ARG A 212 1.59 19.61 -11.15
C ARG A 212 0.26 20.36 -11.15
N ILE A 213 0.35 21.68 -11.03
CA ILE A 213 -0.78 22.60 -10.94
C ILE A 213 -0.63 23.76 -11.93
N SER A 214 -1.75 24.27 -12.41
CA SER A 214 -1.79 25.48 -13.24
C SER A 214 -2.11 26.73 -12.41
N GLY A 215 -1.81 27.91 -12.96
CA GLY A 215 -2.21 29.18 -12.35
C GLY A 215 -3.73 29.29 -12.18
N GLU A 216 -4.50 28.77 -13.14
CA GLU A 216 -5.95 28.63 -13.07
C GLU A 216 -6.38 27.76 -11.90
N TRP A 217 -5.77 26.59 -11.73
CA TRP A 217 -6.07 25.70 -10.59
C TRP A 217 -5.78 26.40 -9.26
N TYR A 218 -4.67 27.12 -9.17
CA TYR A 218 -4.31 27.83 -7.93
C TYR A 218 -5.31 28.95 -7.62
N ARG A 219 -5.76 29.70 -8.63
CA ARG A 219 -6.80 30.73 -8.49
C ARG A 219 -8.15 30.12 -8.08
N ASP A 220 -8.56 29.01 -8.68
CA ASP A 220 -9.91 28.48 -8.51
C ASP A 220 -10.04 27.65 -7.23
N TYR A 221 -8.98 26.96 -6.85
CA TYR A 221 -8.96 26.06 -5.70
C TYR A 221 -7.87 26.42 -4.69
N GLY A 222 -6.61 26.44 -5.14
CA GLY A 222 -5.44 26.48 -4.25
C GLY A 222 -5.39 27.66 -3.28
N ARG A 223 -5.76 28.88 -3.71
CA ARG A 223 -5.71 30.11 -2.90
C ARG A 223 -6.66 30.13 -1.71
N HIS A 224 -7.68 29.27 -1.72
CA HIS A 224 -8.71 29.21 -0.68
C HIS A 224 -8.44 28.12 0.36
N LEU A 225 -7.42 27.30 0.15
CA LEU A 225 -7.00 26.27 1.09
C LEU A 225 -6.16 26.89 2.20
N THR A 226 -6.14 26.25 3.38
CA THR A 226 -5.10 26.52 4.38
C THR A 226 -3.76 25.91 3.96
N ASN A 227 -2.65 26.31 4.60
CA ASN A 227 -1.34 25.71 4.30
C ASN A 227 -1.32 24.18 4.50
N ASP A 228 -1.97 23.64 5.53
CA ASP A 228 -2.02 22.19 5.74
C ASP A 228 -2.87 21.49 4.65
N GLN A 229 -4.03 22.05 4.29
CA GLN A 229 -4.84 21.52 3.18
C GLN A 229 -4.10 21.59 1.84
N LEU A 230 -3.37 22.68 1.60
CA LEU A 230 -2.52 22.85 0.42
C LEU A 230 -1.39 21.81 0.43
N ALA A 231 -0.75 21.57 1.57
CA ALA A 231 0.28 20.55 1.73
C ALA A 231 -0.25 19.13 1.47
N LEU A 232 -1.47 18.81 1.94
CA LEU A 232 -2.13 17.54 1.66
C LEU A 232 -2.38 17.35 0.16
N VAL A 233 -2.98 18.35 -0.48
CA VAL A 233 -3.34 18.32 -1.90
C VAL A 233 -2.10 18.27 -2.80
N LEU A 234 -1.04 18.98 -2.42
CA LEU A 234 0.22 19.05 -3.16
C LEU A 234 1.27 18.05 -2.67
N SER A 235 0.89 17.08 -1.84
CA SER A 235 1.76 16.00 -1.37
C SER A 235 2.28 15.14 -2.52
N GLY A 236 1.57 15.12 -3.65
CA GLY A 236 1.87 14.26 -4.81
C GLY A 236 1.33 12.84 -4.68
N LEU A 237 0.59 12.55 -3.60
CA LEU A 237 -0.05 11.25 -3.36
C LEU A 237 -1.37 11.09 -4.09
N ASP A 238 -1.69 9.85 -4.44
CA ASP A 238 -3.00 9.47 -4.94
C ASP A 238 -3.90 8.96 -3.80
N VAL A 239 -4.62 9.91 -3.19
CA VAL A 239 -5.42 9.73 -1.98
C VAL A 239 -6.82 10.30 -2.15
N GLU A 240 -7.77 9.69 -1.46
CA GLU A 240 -9.13 10.18 -1.25
C GLU A 240 -9.27 10.62 0.20
N PHE A 241 -9.77 11.82 0.43
CA PHE A 241 -9.99 12.38 1.76
C PHE A 241 -11.46 12.22 2.16
N SER A 242 -11.70 12.15 3.47
CA SER A 242 -13.08 12.18 4.01
C SER A 242 -13.79 13.49 3.68
N ASP A 243 -13.02 14.58 3.56
CA ASP A 243 -13.52 15.87 3.06
C ASP A 243 -13.77 15.80 1.54
N ARG A 244 -15.04 15.90 1.15
CA ARG A 244 -15.47 15.89 -0.26
C ARG A 244 -14.87 17.04 -1.08
N HIS A 245 -14.70 18.22 -0.47
CA HIS A 245 -14.09 19.35 -1.15
C HIS A 245 -12.62 19.07 -1.45
N LEU A 246 -11.84 18.61 -0.47
CA LEU A 246 -10.44 18.23 -0.69
C LEU A 246 -10.30 17.12 -1.73
N THR A 247 -11.20 16.13 -1.73
CA THR A 247 -11.21 15.06 -2.75
C THR A 247 -11.46 15.60 -4.16
N VAL A 248 -12.38 16.56 -4.32
CA VAL A 248 -12.59 17.21 -5.63
C VAL A 248 -11.34 17.99 -6.03
N VAL A 249 -10.79 18.78 -5.13
CA VAL A 249 -9.62 19.63 -5.40
C VAL A 249 -8.41 18.79 -5.80
N VAL A 250 -8.13 17.72 -5.06
CA VAL A 250 -6.99 16.83 -5.32
C VAL A 250 -7.14 16.06 -6.63
N SER A 251 -8.37 15.75 -7.06
CA SER A 251 -8.64 15.07 -8.36
C SER A 251 -8.31 15.95 -9.58
N LYS A 252 -8.18 17.27 -9.39
CA LYS A 252 -7.82 18.23 -10.45
C LYS A 252 -6.32 18.49 -10.55
N VAL A 253 -5.53 17.88 -9.68
CA VAL A 253 -4.06 17.97 -9.68
C VAL A 253 -3.49 16.77 -10.44
N ALA A 254 -2.56 17.02 -11.35
CA ALA A 254 -1.82 15.92 -11.98
C ALA A 254 -0.73 15.42 -11.02
N LYS A 255 -0.79 14.15 -10.64
CA LYS A 255 0.06 13.56 -9.59
C LYS A 255 1.04 12.55 -10.16
N GLN A 256 2.21 12.46 -9.53
CA GLN A 256 3.20 11.42 -9.75
C GLN A 256 3.67 10.90 -8.39
N PRO A 257 2.94 9.94 -7.78
CA PRO A 257 3.28 9.41 -6.48
C PRO A 257 4.58 8.61 -6.55
N LYS A 258 5.48 8.87 -5.60
CA LYS A 258 6.66 8.05 -5.31
C LYS A 258 6.38 7.03 -4.20
N LYS A 259 5.47 7.37 -3.31
CA LYS A 259 5.02 6.52 -2.20
C LYS A 259 3.52 6.37 -2.23
N VAL A 260 3.03 5.37 -1.52
CA VAL A 260 1.61 5.22 -1.22
C VAL A 260 1.45 5.37 0.29
N VAL A 261 0.51 6.21 0.71
CA VAL A 261 0.04 6.29 2.10
C VAL A 261 -1.45 6.03 2.04
N ASP A 262 -1.91 5.06 2.80
CA ASP A 262 -3.29 4.61 2.71
C ASP A 262 -3.81 4.12 4.06
N THR A 263 -5.13 4.01 4.18
CA THR A 263 -5.71 3.37 5.36
C THR A 263 -5.70 1.85 5.21
N VAL A 264 -5.79 1.15 6.33
CA VAL A 264 -5.97 -0.31 6.34
C VAL A 264 -7.18 -0.77 5.52
N THR A 265 -8.21 0.07 5.37
CA THR A 265 -9.40 -0.36 4.64
C THR A 265 -9.36 -0.09 3.14
N SER A 266 -8.71 0.99 2.71
CA SER A 266 -8.49 1.25 1.29
C SER A 266 -7.44 0.33 0.67
N MET A 267 -6.59 -0.32 1.48
CA MET A 267 -5.57 -1.26 1.00
C MET A 267 -6.15 -2.45 0.21
N TYR A 268 -7.40 -2.83 0.48
CA TYR A 268 -8.03 -3.99 -0.14
C TYR A 268 -8.19 -3.85 -1.66
N GLY A 269 -8.47 -2.63 -2.15
CA GLY A 269 -8.59 -2.31 -3.58
C GLY A 269 -7.28 -1.93 -4.27
N ARG A 270 -6.17 -1.78 -3.53
CA ARG A 270 -4.89 -1.33 -4.11
C ARG A 270 -4.12 -2.51 -4.72
N ASN A 271 -3.79 -2.41 -6.00
CA ASN A 271 -2.92 -3.35 -6.71
C ASN A 271 -1.80 -2.61 -7.45
N ASP A 272 -0.80 -2.11 -6.73
CA ASP A 272 0.34 -1.40 -7.31
C ASP A 272 1.60 -2.28 -7.27
N HIS A 273 2.02 -2.77 -8.44
CA HIS A 273 3.20 -3.62 -8.61
C HIS A 273 4.52 -2.90 -8.24
N ARG A 274 4.51 -1.57 -8.10
CA ARG A 274 5.69 -0.80 -7.70
C ARG A 274 5.96 -0.88 -6.19
N ILE A 275 5.02 -1.40 -5.39
CA ILE A 275 5.18 -1.51 -3.94
C ILE A 275 6.11 -2.69 -3.64
N LYS A 276 7.27 -2.38 -3.08
CA LYS A 276 8.30 -3.35 -2.65
C LYS A 276 8.44 -3.41 -1.12
N ASN A 277 8.04 -2.33 -0.46
CA ASN A 277 8.12 -2.18 0.99
C ASN A 277 6.75 -1.83 1.55
N VAL A 278 6.36 -2.48 2.64
CA VAL A 278 5.16 -2.11 3.41
C VAL A 278 5.57 -1.68 4.80
N VAL A 279 5.07 -0.53 5.24
CA VAL A 279 5.22 -0.01 6.60
C VAL A 279 3.84 0.04 7.23
N ILE A 280 3.66 -0.62 8.37
CA ILE A 280 2.38 -0.64 9.09
C ILE A 280 2.52 0.26 10.31
N LYS A 281 1.85 1.42 10.27
CA LYS A 281 1.79 2.38 11.38
C LYS A 281 0.43 2.28 12.06
N ASP A 282 0.44 2.32 13.39
CA ASP A 282 -0.71 2.18 14.28
C ASP A 282 -1.23 0.73 14.49
N PRO A 283 -0.44 -0.05 15.25
CA PRO A 283 -0.68 -1.45 15.56
C PRO A 283 -1.86 -1.76 16.51
N ASN A 284 -2.30 -0.79 17.31
CA ASN A 284 -3.37 -1.00 18.31
C ASN A 284 -4.78 -1.08 17.70
N ARG A 285 -4.91 -0.78 16.41
CA ARG A 285 -6.16 -0.78 15.65
C ARG A 285 -6.13 -1.74 14.47
N MET A 286 -5.07 -2.54 14.34
CA MET A 286 -5.08 -3.71 13.47
C MET A 286 -6.19 -4.64 13.95
N ILE A 287 -7.23 -4.76 13.13
CA ILE A 287 -8.50 -5.41 13.50
C ILE A 287 -8.27 -6.90 13.82
N GLY A 288 -7.23 -7.50 13.22
CA GLY A 288 -6.73 -8.82 13.53
C GLY A 288 -5.44 -9.18 12.80
N PHE A 289 -4.92 -10.37 13.11
CA PHE A 289 -3.70 -10.92 12.51
C PHE A 289 -3.80 -11.10 10.98
N ASP A 290 -4.97 -11.45 10.47
CA ASP A 290 -5.26 -11.57 9.04
C ASP A 290 -5.13 -10.23 8.28
N THR A 291 -5.50 -9.11 8.91
CA THR A 291 -5.30 -7.77 8.36
C THR A 291 -3.80 -7.45 8.23
N LEU A 292 -2.99 -7.85 9.21
CA LEU A 292 -1.53 -7.70 9.16
C LEU A 292 -0.95 -8.50 7.98
N LYS A 293 -1.36 -9.76 7.87
CA LYS A 293 -0.93 -10.64 6.78
C LYS A 293 -1.28 -10.08 5.41
N GLN A 294 -2.49 -9.57 5.26
CA GLN A 294 -2.95 -8.98 4.00
C GLN A 294 -2.22 -7.68 3.67
N GLY A 295 -1.95 -6.81 4.65
CA GLY A 295 -1.17 -5.59 4.44
C GLY A 295 0.24 -5.90 3.95
N LEU A 296 0.93 -6.83 4.63
CA LEU A 296 2.28 -7.27 4.25
C LEU A 296 2.31 -7.98 2.88
N ALA A 297 1.29 -8.77 2.56
CA ALA A 297 1.15 -9.46 1.27
C ALA A 297 0.81 -8.53 0.08
N ARG A 298 0.66 -7.21 0.29
CA ARG A 298 0.53 -6.24 -0.81
C ARG A 298 1.87 -5.90 -1.46
N ALA A 299 2.99 -6.01 -0.75
CA ALA A 299 4.30 -5.84 -1.36
C ALA A 299 4.62 -7.01 -2.30
N GLY A 300 5.28 -6.71 -3.42
CA GLY A 300 5.84 -7.74 -4.34
C GLY A 300 4.80 -8.50 -5.16
N ARG A 301 3.65 -7.87 -5.44
CA ARG A 301 2.68 -8.35 -6.42
C ARG A 301 3.15 -8.20 -7.88
N ASP A 302 4.40 -7.80 -8.10
CA ASP A 302 5.02 -7.70 -9.42
C ASP A 302 5.32 -9.06 -10.06
N GLY A 303 5.24 -10.15 -9.29
CA GLY A 303 5.53 -11.52 -9.76
C GLY A 303 7.00 -11.78 -10.07
N LEU A 304 7.87 -10.79 -9.85
CA LEU A 304 9.32 -10.86 -10.10
C LEU A 304 10.11 -10.85 -8.78
N THR A 305 9.60 -10.16 -7.77
CA THR A 305 10.26 -9.97 -6.48
C THR A 305 9.93 -11.14 -5.55
N ALA A 306 10.89 -12.05 -5.38
CA ALA A 306 10.70 -13.25 -4.54
C ALA A 306 10.62 -12.94 -3.04
N VAL A 307 11.29 -11.88 -2.57
CA VAL A 307 11.30 -11.46 -1.16
C VAL A 307 11.04 -9.96 -1.08
N VAL A 308 10.06 -9.58 -0.27
CA VAL A 308 9.69 -8.18 0.02
C VAL A 308 10.00 -7.79 1.45
N THR A 309 9.96 -6.50 1.76
CA THR A 309 10.20 -6.02 3.13
C THR A 309 8.90 -5.56 3.79
N GLY A 310 8.74 -5.95 5.05
CA GLY A 310 7.66 -5.53 5.92
C GLY A 310 8.23 -4.90 7.19
N VAL A 311 7.97 -3.62 7.41
CA VAL A 311 8.35 -2.92 8.65
C VAL A 311 7.16 -2.97 9.61
N ILE A 312 7.36 -3.62 10.75
CA ILE A 312 6.35 -3.82 11.79
C ILE A 312 6.93 -3.50 13.18
N ASP A 313 6.09 -2.97 14.07
CA ASP A 313 6.46 -2.79 15.49
C ASP A 313 6.54 -4.12 16.23
N ASP A 314 7.46 -4.25 17.19
CA ASP A 314 7.72 -5.50 17.91
C ASP A 314 6.48 -6.11 18.58
N HIS A 315 5.57 -5.28 19.10
CA HIS A 315 4.37 -5.80 19.75
C HIS A 315 3.34 -6.39 18.76
N LEU A 316 3.44 -6.08 17.45
CA LEU A 316 2.65 -6.77 16.42
C LEU A 316 3.09 -8.22 16.23
N LEU A 317 4.33 -8.58 16.59
CA LEU A 317 4.77 -9.98 16.57
C LEU A 317 3.92 -10.85 17.49
N GLN A 318 3.33 -10.27 18.56
CA GLN A 318 2.45 -11.01 19.46
C GLN A 318 1.17 -11.49 18.77
N LEU A 319 0.79 -10.95 17.61
CA LEU A 319 -0.35 -11.42 16.83
C LEU A 319 -0.15 -12.80 16.20
N PHE A 320 1.07 -13.35 16.24
CA PHE A 320 1.34 -14.74 15.84
C PHE A 320 0.95 -15.76 16.94
N ARG A 321 0.52 -15.33 18.14
CA ARG A 321 0.15 -16.17 19.29
C ARG A 321 -1.24 -16.82 19.18
N PRO A 322 -1.52 -17.90 19.94
CA PRO A 322 -2.87 -18.47 20.08
C PRO A 322 -3.88 -17.45 20.61
N GLY A 323 -5.11 -17.49 20.08
CA GLY A 323 -6.19 -16.60 20.51
C GLY A 323 -6.08 -15.16 19.98
N SER A 324 -5.09 -14.87 19.13
CA SER A 324 -5.03 -13.59 18.41
C SER A 324 -6.33 -13.39 17.64
N LYS A 325 -7.00 -12.26 17.88
CA LYS A 325 -8.26 -11.94 17.22
C LYS A 325 -8.04 -11.96 15.70
N THR A 326 -8.84 -12.73 14.98
CA THR A 326 -9.05 -12.49 13.56
C THR A 326 -9.88 -11.22 13.41
N SER A 327 -9.90 -10.64 12.21
CA SER A 327 -10.65 -9.42 11.98
C SER A 327 -12.15 -9.62 12.18
N ILE A 328 -12.66 -10.85 11.99
CA ILE A 328 -14.09 -11.20 12.02
C ILE A 328 -14.76 -10.87 13.36
N PRO A 329 -14.32 -11.37 14.55
CA PRO A 329 -14.92 -10.99 15.83
C PRO A 329 -14.91 -9.49 16.10
N SER A 330 -13.85 -8.79 15.68
CA SER A 330 -13.74 -7.34 15.82
C SER A 330 -14.74 -6.62 14.91
N MET A 331 -14.94 -7.11 13.68
CA MET A 331 -15.99 -6.62 12.77
C MET A 331 -17.39 -6.89 13.33
N ASP A 332 -17.65 -8.07 13.88
CA ASP A 332 -18.92 -8.41 14.52
C ASP A 332 -19.20 -7.49 15.72
N GLN A 333 -18.19 -7.17 16.52
CA GLN A 333 -18.32 -6.20 17.61
C GLN A 333 -18.65 -4.79 17.11
N ILE A 334 -18.06 -4.34 16.01
CA ILE A 334 -18.35 -3.03 15.41
C ILE A 334 -19.80 -2.99 14.88
N ILE A 335 -20.21 -4.02 14.14
CA ILE A 335 -21.56 -4.15 13.57
C ILE A 335 -22.63 -4.19 14.68
N ASN A 336 -22.35 -4.94 15.74
CA ASN A 336 -23.28 -5.14 16.85
C ASN A 336 -23.14 -4.09 17.97
N SER A 337 -22.19 -3.15 17.86
CA SER A 337 -22.03 -2.07 18.84
C SER A 337 -23.25 -1.15 18.82
N SER A 338 -23.68 -0.68 20.00
CA SER A 338 -24.84 0.21 20.18
C SER A 338 -24.64 1.63 19.65
N ALA A 339 -23.56 1.91 18.91
CA ALA A 339 -23.27 3.22 18.33
C ALA A 339 -24.41 3.70 17.41
N PRO A 340 -24.63 5.02 17.27
CA PRO A 340 -25.67 5.54 16.37
C PRO A 340 -25.41 5.12 14.92
N PRO A 341 -26.46 4.96 14.08
CA PRO A 341 -26.33 4.49 12.70
C PRO A 341 -25.29 5.26 11.88
N SER A 342 -25.13 6.57 12.07
CA SER A 342 -24.09 7.37 11.39
C SER A 342 -22.67 6.93 11.73
N ALA A 343 -22.38 6.59 12.99
CA ALA A 343 -21.08 6.06 13.41
C ALA A 343 -20.87 4.60 12.95
N ARG A 344 -21.95 3.81 12.87
CA ARG A 344 -21.92 2.47 12.27
C ARG A 344 -21.72 2.53 10.77
N PHE A 345 -22.37 3.45 10.05
CA PHE A 345 -22.25 3.63 8.61
C PHE A 345 -20.90 4.22 8.23
N GLU A 346 -20.28 5.11 9.03
CA GLU A 346 -18.89 5.52 8.79
C GLU A 346 -17.95 4.31 8.95
N SER A 347 -18.12 3.51 10.01
CA SER A 347 -17.32 2.31 10.28
C SER A 347 -17.55 1.17 9.27
N ILE A 348 -18.79 1.01 8.78
CA ILE A 348 -19.18 0.03 7.77
C ILE A 348 -18.82 0.51 6.37
N ARG A 349 -18.89 1.81 6.05
CA ARG A 349 -18.44 2.38 4.77
C ARG A 349 -16.92 2.33 4.64
N ILE A 350 -16.21 2.56 5.75
CA ILE A 350 -14.79 2.26 5.92
C ILE A 350 -14.51 0.79 5.53
N LEU A 351 -15.41 -0.17 5.84
CA LEU A 351 -15.22 -1.59 5.53
C LEU A 351 -15.82 -2.06 4.18
N SER A 352 -16.86 -1.43 3.65
CA SER A 352 -17.70 -1.98 2.57
C SER A 352 -17.30 -1.54 1.16
N THR A 353 -16.38 -0.58 1.00
CA THR A 353 -16.05 -0.07 -0.34
C THR A 353 -15.07 -0.95 -1.14
N ASN A 354 -14.39 -1.94 -0.54
CA ASN A 354 -13.52 -2.86 -1.30
C ASN A 354 -13.37 -4.29 -0.73
N ILE A 355 -13.94 -4.63 0.44
CA ILE A 355 -13.74 -5.95 1.07
C ILE A 355 -14.68 -7.02 0.48
N LEU A 356 -15.88 -6.63 0.04
CA LEU A 356 -16.91 -7.58 -0.42
C LEU A 356 -16.69 -8.15 -1.83
N ALA A 357 -15.73 -7.63 -2.62
CA ALA A 357 -15.47 -8.15 -3.96
C ALA A 357 -14.51 -9.36 -3.98
N ASP A 358 -13.54 -9.47 -3.06
CA ASP A 358 -12.55 -10.55 -3.08
C ASP A 358 -12.81 -11.66 -2.04
N VAL A 359 -13.36 -11.32 -0.87
CA VAL A 359 -13.64 -12.32 0.18
C VAL A 359 -14.83 -13.20 -0.21
N PHE A 360 -15.87 -12.60 -0.80
CA PHE A 360 -17.07 -13.34 -1.23
C PHE A 360 -16.79 -14.22 -2.46
N VAL A 361 -15.91 -13.78 -3.37
CA VAL A 361 -15.56 -14.58 -4.56
C VAL A 361 -14.75 -15.82 -4.18
N GLN A 362 -13.90 -15.78 -3.13
CA GLN A 362 -13.17 -16.97 -2.70
C GLN A 362 -14.01 -17.96 -1.89
N GLU A 363 -14.93 -17.48 -1.03
CA GLU A 363 -15.88 -18.37 -0.35
C GLU A 363 -16.93 -18.96 -1.31
N GLU A 364 -17.45 -18.18 -2.26
CA GLU A 364 -18.37 -18.72 -3.27
C GLU A 364 -17.67 -19.64 -4.27
N LEU A 365 -16.44 -19.35 -4.74
CA LEU A 365 -15.72 -20.31 -5.61
C LEU A 365 -15.43 -21.63 -4.87
N HIS A 366 -15.15 -21.58 -3.57
CA HIS A 366 -14.91 -22.79 -2.80
C HIS A 366 -16.19 -23.60 -2.60
N ARG A 367 -17.34 -22.95 -2.40
CA ARG A 367 -18.68 -23.57 -2.33
C ARG A 367 -19.18 -24.06 -3.69
N PHE A 368 -18.88 -23.35 -4.78
CA PHE A 368 -19.24 -23.76 -6.15
C PHE A 368 -18.42 -24.97 -6.61
N LYS A 369 -17.12 -25.03 -6.27
CA LYS A 369 -16.26 -26.18 -6.60
C LYS A 369 -16.59 -27.45 -5.82
N THR A 370 -17.13 -27.35 -4.61
CA THR A 370 -17.63 -28.52 -3.86
C THR A 370 -19.04 -28.95 -4.27
N SER A 371 -19.78 -28.08 -4.95
CA SER A 371 -21.14 -28.36 -5.43
C SER A 371 -21.18 -28.83 -6.90
N ALA A 372 -20.13 -28.59 -7.69
CA ALA A 372 -20.04 -28.98 -9.11
C ALA A 372 -19.60 -30.45 -9.37
N HIS A 373 -19.78 -31.35 -8.41
CA HIS A 373 -19.59 -32.81 -8.57
C HIS A 373 -20.89 -33.61 -8.71
N PHE A 374 -22.05 -32.96 -8.87
CA PHE A 374 -23.26 -33.61 -9.39
C PHE A 374 -23.82 -32.79 -10.55
N GLY A 375 -23.88 -33.42 -11.73
CA GLY A 375 -24.10 -32.76 -13.00
C GLY A 375 -25.53 -32.31 -13.28
N LEU A 376 -25.65 -31.25 -14.09
CA LEU A 376 -26.28 -31.19 -15.42
C LEU A 376 -26.32 -29.72 -15.90
N SER A 377 -26.14 -29.52 -17.19
CA SER A 377 -26.01 -28.23 -17.93
C SER A 377 -27.39 -27.76 -18.49
N PRO A 378 -27.55 -26.61 -19.19
CA PRO A 378 -27.27 -25.20 -18.86
C PRO A 378 -28.42 -24.17 -19.18
N VAL A 379 -28.43 -23.01 -18.50
CA VAL A 379 -28.71 -21.61 -19.01
C VAL A 379 -30.18 -21.23 -19.44
N PRO A 380 -30.63 -19.94 -19.42
CA PRO A 380 -30.56 -18.81 -18.45
C PRO A 380 -31.92 -18.07 -18.26
N THR A 381 -32.07 -17.17 -17.27
CA THR A 381 -32.83 -15.91 -17.50
C THR A 381 -32.51 -14.83 -16.48
N CYS A 382 -32.08 -13.67 -16.98
CA CYS A 382 -32.12 -12.39 -16.28
C CYS A 382 -33.58 -11.95 -16.10
N VAL A 383 -33.99 -11.55 -14.89
CA VAL A 383 -35.12 -10.64 -14.70
C VAL A 383 -34.79 -9.71 -13.53
N ALA A 384 -34.71 -8.42 -13.84
CA ALA A 384 -34.69 -7.31 -12.89
C ALA A 384 -35.98 -7.30 -12.06
N TYR A 385 -35.91 -6.97 -10.77
CA TYR A 385 -37.08 -6.40 -10.11
C TYR A 385 -36.73 -5.22 -9.22
N ASP A 386 -37.58 -4.24 -9.44
CA ASP A 386 -37.66 -2.87 -8.99
C ASP A 386 -38.23 -2.76 -7.58
N GLU A 387 -37.95 -1.63 -6.95
CA GLU A 387 -38.45 -1.23 -5.64
C GLU A 387 -39.97 -1.01 -5.67
N SER A 388 -40.71 -1.61 -4.72
CA SER A 388 -41.77 -0.89 -4.00
C SER A 388 -42.37 -1.76 -2.90
N LEU A 389 -42.07 -1.40 -1.65
CA LEU A 389 -42.83 -1.77 -0.47
C LEU A 389 -44.16 -0.98 -0.48
N SER A 390 -45.29 -1.70 -0.42
CA SER A 390 -46.53 -1.15 0.12
C SER A 390 -47.10 -2.09 1.19
N TYR A 391 -47.74 -1.44 2.16
CA TYR A 391 -48.03 -1.87 3.53
C TYR A 391 -49.31 -2.71 3.63
N SER A 392 -49.56 -3.19 4.86
CA SER A 392 -50.74 -3.91 5.40
C SER A 392 -50.69 -5.45 5.24
N GLY A 393 -51.03 -6.26 6.23
CA GLY A 393 -51.51 -6.00 7.58
C GLY A 393 -51.75 -7.34 8.29
N ASP A 394 -51.58 -7.31 9.60
CA ASP A 394 -52.23 -8.12 10.63
C ASP A 394 -52.09 -9.67 10.71
N ALA A 395 -51.52 -10.03 11.86
CA ALA A 395 -52.04 -10.98 12.85
C ALA A 395 -52.08 -12.48 12.50
N ALA A 396 -51.23 -13.27 13.17
CA ALA A 396 -51.59 -13.96 14.41
C ALA A 396 -50.62 -15.12 14.68
N ILE A 397 -50.00 -15.10 15.86
CA ILE A 397 -49.32 -16.23 16.51
C ILE A 397 -50.42 -17.02 17.24
N PRO A 398 -50.37 -18.38 17.26
CA PRO A 398 -49.78 -19.06 18.41
C PRO A 398 -48.92 -20.30 18.07
N SER A 399 -47.80 -20.43 18.78
CA SER A 399 -47.03 -21.66 19.03
C SER A 399 -47.86 -22.69 19.83
N PRO A 400 -47.31 -23.84 20.30
CA PRO A 400 -46.15 -24.61 19.82
C PRO A 400 -46.51 -26.12 19.64
N LEU A 401 -45.63 -26.86 18.96
CA LEU A 401 -45.18 -28.21 19.33
C LEU A 401 -43.82 -28.48 18.69
#